data_AF-A0A2U8FDV3-F1
#
_entry.id   AF-A0A2U8FDV3-F1
#
_cell.length_a   1.000
_cell.length_b   1.000
_cell.length_c   1.000
_cell.angle_alpha   90.00
_cell.angle_beta   90.00
_cell.angle_gamma   90.00
#
_symmetry.space_group_name_H-M   'P 1'
#
loop_
_entity.id
_entity.type
_entity.pdbx_description
1 polymer ?
#
loop_
_entity_poly.entity_id
_entity_poly.type
_entity_poly.pdbx_seq_one_letter_code
_entity_poly.pdbx_strand_id
1 'polypeptide(L)'
;MKSFKKALKDSKIKLLPCGYPQLDKAIKEYQYRPSNTITYSPTLRDIDPTRNADQNLYAGFDSNIIEWITQNTSYNITYRAHPFNSSSNHYFYQLLKAKWMQNPRVIFDEFQNYNYFNTSDFLLTDWSSTAFLFSYITLRPCIFYMPHPLDGTQYTIKDKTAKNFAQLQAILENIDFKQEKNFYKHLRESNVYHLKKSGEAILESLEDILKAKL
;
A
#
# COMPACT_ATOMS: atom_id res chain seq x y z
N MET A 1 0.93 16.26 10.39
CA MET A 1 1.49 17.63 10.51
C MET A 1 2.37 17.84 11.76
N LYS A 2 1.99 17.38 12.97
CA LYS A 2 2.79 17.61 14.20
C LYS A 2 4.24 17.08 14.10
N SER A 3 4.43 15.88 13.55
CA SER A 3 5.77 15.28 13.33
C SER A 3 6.63 16.12 12.38
N PHE A 4 6.09 16.51 11.23
CA PHE A 4 6.78 17.39 10.28
C PHE A 4 7.15 18.74 10.90
N LYS A 5 6.22 19.37 11.66
CA LYS A 5 6.51 20.62 12.40
C LYS A 5 7.65 20.45 13.41
N LYS A 6 7.71 19.30 14.11
CA LYS A 6 8.79 18.97 15.03
C LYS A 6 10.12 18.78 14.29
N ALA A 7 10.11 18.04 13.18
CA ALA A 7 11.30 17.74 12.39
C ALA A 7 11.87 18.98 11.67
N LEU A 8 11.01 19.94 11.32
CA LEU A 8 11.38 21.14 10.58
C LEU A 8 11.44 22.40 11.46
N LYS A 9 11.49 22.25 12.79
CA LYS A 9 11.39 23.37 13.73
C LYS A 9 12.39 24.51 13.44
N ASP A 10 13.63 24.15 13.10
CA ASP A 10 14.72 25.10 12.84
C ASP A 10 15.02 25.25 11.33
N SER A 11 14.11 24.78 10.49
CA SER A 11 14.24 24.85 9.03
C SER A 11 13.57 26.09 8.46
N LYS A 12 14.12 26.62 7.37
CA LYS A 12 13.44 27.63 6.53
C LYS A 12 12.31 27.04 5.68
N ILE A 13 12.11 25.71 5.73
CA ILE A 13 11.08 25.01 4.97
C ILE A 13 9.71 25.31 5.59
N LYS A 14 8.80 25.86 4.76
CA LYS A 14 7.41 26.06 5.12
C LYS A 14 6.55 24.88 4.68
N LEU A 15 5.78 24.33 5.61
CA LEU A 15 4.81 23.27 5.31
C LEU A 15 3.53 23.90 4.79
N LEU A 16 3.14 23.54 3.56
CA LEU A 16 1.89 23.96 2.95
C LEU A 16 0.84 22.86 3.11
N PRO A 17 -0.24 23.08 3.88
CA PRO A 17 -1.27 22.07 4.11
C PRO A 17 -2.23 21.99 2.91
N CYS A 18 -1.73 21.83 1.68
CA CYS A 18 -2.56 21.96 0.46
C CYS A 18 -3.13 20.65 -0.08
N GLY A 19 -3.00 19.54 0.66
CA GLY A 19 -3.50 18.24 0.20
C GLY A 19 -2.57 17.55 -0.80
N TYR A 20 -3.15 16.66 -1.62
CA TYR A 20 -2.42 15.82 -2.56
C TYR A 20 -3.17 15.71 -3.91
N PRO A 21 -2.82 16.50 -4.93
CA PRO A 21 -3.55 16.53 -6.21
C PRO A 21 -3.63 15.19 -6.92
N GLN A 22 -2.61 14.34 -6.78
CA GLN A 22 -2.61 13.01 -7.39
C GLN A 22 -3.65 12.09 -6.74
N LEU A 23 -3.89 12.22 -5.43
CA LEU A 23 -4.98 11.52 -4.74
C LEU A 23 -6.35 12.03 -5.20
N ASP A 24 -6.52 13.34 -5.37
CA ASP A 24 -7.78 13.91 -5.87
C ASP A 24 -8.13 13.37 -7.26
N LYS A 25 -7.13 13.35 -8.16
CA LYS A 25 -7.25 12.75 -9.49
C LYS A 25 -7.61 11.27 -9.39
N ALA A 26 -6.88 10.50 -8.58
CA ALA A 26 -7.12 9.06 -8.45
C ALA A 26 -8.50 8.73 -7.85
N ILE A 27 -9.01 9.53 -6.90
CA ILE A 27 -10.38 9.38 -6.37
C ILE A 27 -11.42 9.62 -7.46
N LYS A 28 -11.18 10.61 -8.35
CA LYS A 28 -12.10 10.93 -9.45
C LYS A 28 -12.12 9.83 -10.52
N GLU A 29 -10.97 9.23 -10.79
CA GLU A 29 -10.79 8.21 -11.84
C GLU A 29 -11.09 6.79 -11.36
N TYR A 30 -11.16 6.56 -10.04
CA TYR A 30 -11.42 5.25 -9.47
C TYR A 30 -12.77 4.69 -9.91
N GLN A 31 -12.73 3.48 -10.46
CA GLN A 31 -13.90 2.73 -10.89
C GLN A 31 -13.75 1.28 -10.46
N TYR A 32 -14.45 0.90 -9.40
CA TYR A 32 -14.39 -0.46 -8.89
C TYR A 32 -14.95 -1.47 -9.90
N ARG A 33 -14.22 -2.55 -10.11
CA ARG A 33 -14.53 -3.70 -10.95
C ARG A 33 -14.35 -4.95 -10.09
N PRO A 34 -15.46 -5.62 -9.69
CA PRO A 34 -15.37 -6.85 -8.93
C PRO A 34 -14.47 -7.87 -9.62
N SER A 35 -13.49 -8.40 -8.89
CA SER A 35 -12.57 -9.41 -9.45
C SER A 35 -12.22 -10.56 -8.51
N ASN A 36 -12.71 -10.55 -7.27
CA ASN A 36 -12.38 -11.56 -6.26
C ASN A 36 -10.86 -11.72 -6.14
N THR A 37 -10.15 -10.59 -5.98
CA THR A 37 -8.68 -10.54 -5.99
C THR A 37 -8.12 -9.82 -4.78
N ILE A 38 -7.13 -10.43 -4.12
CA ILE A 38 -6.25 -9.78 -3.16
C ILE A 38 -4.99 -9.35 -3.91
N THR A 39 -4.64 -8.07 -3.88
CA THR A 39 -3.31 -7.65 -4.33
C THR A 39 -2.36 -7.72 -3.15
N TYR A 40 -1.27 -8.46 -3.29
CA TYR A 40 -0.15 -8.44 -2.34
C TYR A 40 0.97 -7.54 -2.89
N SER A 41 1.21 -6.41 -2.21
CA SER A 41 2.22 -5.42 -2.61
C SER A 41 3.18 -5.09 -1.47
N PRO A 42 4.27 -5.85 -1.31
CA PRO A 42 5.29 -5.59 -0.29
C PRO A 42 6.15 -4.34 -0.58
N THR A 43 6.76 -3.76 0.47
CA THR A 43 7.86 -2.79 0.32
C THR A 43 9.08 -3.42 -0.37
N LEU A 44 10.03 -2.56 -0.76
CA LEU A 44 11.32 -2.99 -1.31
C LEU A 44 11.93 -4.11 -0.45
N ARG A 45 12.29 -5.22 -1.11
CA ARG A 45 13.16 -6.25 -0.53
C ARG A 45 14.56 -5.92 -0.97
N ASP A 46 15.31 -5.26 -0.10
CA ASP A 46 16.73 -5.03 -0.33
C ASP A 46 17.47 -6.34 -0.09
N ILE A 47 18.14 -6.85 -1.11
CA ILE A 47 18.78 -8.16 -1.08
C ILE A 47 20.18 -7.98 -1.62
N ASP A 48 21.16 -8.35 -0.81
CA ASP A 48 22.51 -8.51 -1.27
C ASP A 48 22.59 -9.80 -2.12
N PRO A 49 22.92 -9.72 -3.42
CA PRO A 49 22.98 -10.89 -4.29
C PRO A 49 24.08 -11.88 -3.89
N THR A 50 25.00 -11.50 -3.00
CA THR A 50 26.03 -12.38 -2.45
C THR A 50 25.58 -13.13 -1.20
N ARG A 51 24.42 -12.77 -0.62
CA ARG A 51 23.91 -13.30 0.65
C ARG A 51 22.57 -14.01 0.45
N ASN A 52 22.66 -15.31 0.15
CA ASN A 52 21.49 -16.18 -0.05
C ASN A 52 20.47 -16.19 1.12
N ALA A 53 20.87 -15.84 2.33
CA ALA A 53 20.00 -15.81 3.50
C ALA A 53 18.84 -14.79 3.34
N ASP A 54 19.13 -13.57 2.88
CA ASP A 54 18.11 -12.53 2.72
C ASP A 54 17.17 -12.88 1.57
N GLN A 55 17.72 -13.40 0.47
CA GLN A 55 16.93 -13.91 -0.65
C GLN A 55 15.97 -15.02 -0.21
N ASN A 56 16.45 -16.01 0.55
CA ASN A 56 15.62 -17.11 1.05
C ASN A 56 14.55 -16.63 2.02
N LEU A 57 14.89 -15.67 2.89
CA LEU A 57 13.96 -15.09 3.86
C LEU A 57 12.79 -14.41 3.15
N TYR A 58 13.08 -13.49 2.22
CA TYR A 58 12.02 -12.77 1.50
C TYR A 58 11.28 -13.66 0.51
N ALA A 59 11.99 -14.54 -0.23
CA ALA A 59 11.38 -15.55 -1.11
C ALA A 59 10.42 -16.42 -0.33
N GLY A 60 10.85 -16.91 0.83
CA GLY A 60 10.06 -17.70 1.74
C GLY A 60 8.79 -16.97 2.16
N PHE A 61 8.90 -15.74 2.68
CA PHE A 61 7.72 -15.00 3.14
C PHE A 61 6.70 -14.72 2.04
N ASP A 62 7.14 -14.17 0.92
CA ASP A 62 6.22 -13.80 -0.15
C ASP A 62 5.63 -15.05 -0.81
N SER A 63 6.42 -16.13 -0.96
CA SER A 63 5.94 -17.42 -1.46
C SER A 63 4.93 -18.06 -0.51
N ASN A 64 5.16 -17.99 0.81
CA ASN A 64 4.24 -18.52 1.80
C ASN A 64 2.92 -17.75 1.82
N ILE A 65 2.93 -16.44 1.58
CA ILE A 65 1.70 -15.65 1.45
C ILE A 65 0.93 -16.06 0.19
N ILE A 66 1.61 -16.19 -0.95
CA ILE A 66 0.99 -16.64 -2.21
C ILE A 66 0.38 -18.04 -2.03
N GLU A 67 1.13 -18.96 -1.42
CA GLU A 67 0.68 -20.31 -1.13
C GLU A 67 -0.53 -20.31 -0.20
N TRP A 68 -0.44 -19.58 0.91
CA TRP A 68 -1.49 -19.54 1.90
C TRP A 68 -2.80 -18.98 1.31
N ILE A 69 -2.73 -17.88 0.56
CA ILE A 69 -3.92 -17.28 -0.09
C ILE A 69 -4.54 -18.24 -1.10
N THR A 70 -3.72 -18.90 -1.93
CA THR A 70 -4.22 -19.80 -2.97
C THR A 70 -4.83 -21.08 -2.39
N GLN A 71 -4.34 -21.56 -1.24
CA GLN A 71 -4.84 -22.78 -0.59
C GLN A 71 -6.00 -22.55 0.38
N ASN A 72 -6.06 -21.40 1.07
CA ASN A 72 -6.97 -21.20 2.20
C ASN A 72 -8.10 -20.19 1.91
N THR A 73 -8.12 -19.60 0.71
CA THR A 73 -9.16 -18.66 0.31
C THR A 73 -9.68 -18.98 -1.08
N SER A 74 -10.80 -18.36 -1.46
CA SER A 74 -11.29 -18.36 -2.84
C SER A 74 -10.73 -17.20 -3.68
N TYR A 75 -9.91 -16.31 -3.12
CA TYR A 75 -9.42 -15.11 -3.81
C TYR A 75 -8.29 -15.43 -4.79
N ASN A 76 -8.31 -14.80 -5.97
CA ASN A 76 -7.11 -14.70 -6.79
C ASN A 76 -6.08 -13.81 -6.08
N ILE A 77 -4.80 -13.98 -6.39
CA ILE A 77 -3.74 -13.13 -5.88
C ILE A 77 -3.00 -12.44 -7.02
N THR A 78 -2.94 -11.12 -6.94
CA THR A 78 -2.01 -10.33 -7.77
C THR A 78 -0.78 -10.03 -6.93
N TYR A 79 0.37 -10.58 -7.32
CA TYR A 79 1.65 -10.28 -6.71
C TYR A 79 2.30 -9.08 -7.40
N ARG A 80 2.58 -8.04 -6.61
CA ARG A 80 3.13 -6.77 -7.08
C ARG A 80 4.37 -6.41 -6.27
N ALA A 81 5.52 -6.91 -6.71
CA ALA A 81 6.81 -6.58 -6.11
C ALA A 81 7.10 -5.08 -6.21
N HIS A 82 8.02 -4.61 -5.37
CA HIS A 82 8.55 -3.25 -5.52
C HIS A 82 9.14 -3.05 -6.93
N PRO A 83 8.99 -1.87 -7.56
CA PRO A 83 9.40 -1.65 -8.96
C PRO A 83 10.85 -2.02 -9.24
N PHE A 84 11.75 -1.68 -8.31
CA PHE A 84 13.16 -2.05 -8.38
C PHE A 84 13.37 -3.56 -8.49
N ASN A 85 12.58 -4.37 -7.78
CA ASN A 85 12.72 -5.83 -7.78
C ASN A 85 12.18 -6.44 -9.07
N SER A 86 11.06 -5.93 -9.59
CA SER A 86 10.51 -6.39 -10.86
C SER A 86 11.34 -5.95 -12.06
N SER A 87 11.87 -4.71 -12.08
CA SER A 87 12.56 -4.15 -13.24
C SER A 87 14.03 -4.54 -13.36
N SER A 88 14.67 -4.99 -12.27
CA SER A 88 16.09 -5.35 -12.25
C SER A 88 16.38 -6.83 -12.48
N ASN A 89 15.38 -7.64 -12.86
CA ASN A 89 15.47 -9.10 -12.90
C ASN A 89 15.98 -9.71 -11.58
N HIS A 90 15.52 -9.13 -10.46
CA HIS A 90 15.99 -9.50 -9.14
C HIS A 90 15.79 -11.00 -8.85
N TYR A 91 16.80 -11.70 -8.33
CA TYR A 91 16.77 -13.17 -8.14
C TYR A 91 15.57 -13.67 -7.34
N PHE A 92 15.27 -13.03 -6.21
CA PHE A 92 14.06 -13.29 -5.42
C PHE A 92 12.76 -13.22 -6.26
N TYR A 93 12.60 -12.20 -7.10
CA TYR A 93 11.42 -12.04 -7.95
C TYR A 93 11.33 -13.15 -9.00
N GLN A 94 12.48 -13.51 -9.60
CA GLN A 94 12.58 -14.60 -10.57
C GLN A 94 12.24 -15.95 -9.94
N LEU A 95 12.64 -16.22 -8.69
CA LEU A 95 12.26 -17.44 -7.97
C LEU A 95 10.75 -17.53 -7.75
N LEU A 96 10.11 -16.44 -7.33
CA LEU A 96 8.66 -16.41 -7.18
C LEU A 96 7.94 -16.65 -8.50
N LYS A 97 8.39 -16.00 -9.57
CA LYS A 97 7.87 -16.21 -10.93
C LYS A 97 8.03 -17.68 -11.35
N ALA A 98 9.22 -18.25 -11.22
CA ALA A 98 9.47 -19.63 -11.56
C ALA A 98 8.56 -20.61 -10.80
N LYS A 99 8.28 -20.37 -9.51
CA LYS A 99 7.40 -21.22 -8.70
C LYS A 99 5.92 -21.06 -9.07
N TRP A 100 5.45 -19.83 -9.31
CA TRP A 100 4.01 -19.54 -9.29
C TRP A 100 3.40 -19.11 -10.63
N MET A 101 4.19 -18.80 -11.67
CA MET A 101 3.68 -18.24 -12.92
C MET A 101 2.71 -19.17 -13.67
N GLN A 102 2.76 -20.48 -13.43
CA GLN A 102 1.83 -21.45 -14.02
C GLN A 102 0.53 -21.63 -13.23
N ASN A 103 0.42 -21.02 -12.05
CA ASN A 103 -0.81 -21.10 -11.26
C ASN A 103 -1.84 -20.07 -11.79
N PRO A 104 -3.02 -20.49 -12.26
CA PRO A 104 -4.00 -19.59 -12.87
C PRO A 104 -4.61 -18.57 -11.90
N ARG A 105 -4.45 -18.78 -10.58
CA ARG A 105 -4.92 -17.85 -9.55
C ARG A 105 -3.84 -16.83 -9.13
N VAL A 106 -2.63 -16.92 -9.69
CA VAL A 106 -1.52 -16.01 -9.37
C VAL A 106 -1.19 -15.15 -10.59
N ILE A 107 -1.32 -13.84 -10.44
CA ILE A 107 -0.99 -12.85 -11.47
C ILE A 107 0.21 -12.05 -11.00
N PHE A 108 1.22 -11.89 -11.86
CA PHE A 108 2.33 -10.98 -11.61
C PHE A 108 2.03 -9.63 -12.26
N ASP A 109 1.84 -8.58 -11.45
CA ASP A 109 1.60 -7.22 -11.94
C ASP A 109 2.91 -6.43 -11.95
N GLU A 110 3.43 -6.18 -13.16
CA GLU A 110 4.66 -5.43 -13.41
C GLU A 110 4.40 -3.98 -13.84
N PHE A 111 3.12 -3.58 -13.99
CA PHE A 111 2.77 -2.25 -14.48
C PHE A 111 2.97 -1.21 -13.40
N GLN A 112 3.63 -0.09 -13.70
CA GLN A 112 3.90 0.99 -12.73
C GLN A 112 2.73 1.98 -12.54
N ASN A 113 1.49 1.50 -12.51
CA ASN A 113 0.30 2.33 -12.38
C ASN A 113 -0.64 1.81 -11.27
N TYR A 114 -1.73 2.56 -11.02
CA TYR A 114 -2.73 2.26 -9.99
C TYR A 114 -3.92 1.44 -10.51
N ASN A 115 -3.82 0.79 -11.67
CA ASN A 115 -4.96 0.09 -12.26
C ASN A 115 -5.48 -1.04 -11.36
N TYR A 116 -4.61 -1.71 -10.60
CA TYR A 116 -4.99 -2.76 -9.65
C TYR A 116 -5.91 -2.24 -8.53
N PHE A 117 -5.94 -0.93 -8.27
CA PHE A 117 -6.91 -0.36 -7.32
C PHE A 117 -8.34 -0.62 -7.77
N ASN A 118 -8.59 -0.62 -9.08
CA ASN A 118 -9.91 -0.83 -9.65
C ASN A 118 -10.39 -2.27 -9.48
N THR A 119 -9.49 -3.25 -9.37
CA THR A 119 -9.87 -4.67 -9.33
C THR A 119 -9.71 -5.31 -7.96
N SER A 120 -8.85 -4.79 -7.09
CA SER A 120 -8.52 -5.43 -5.82
C SER A 120 -9.64 -5.28 -4.79
N ASP A 121 -10.05 -6.40 -4.21
CA ASP A 121 -10.94 -6.43 -3.05
C ASP A 121 -10.23 -5.94 -1.79
N PHE A 122 -8.98 -6.36 -1.63
CA PHE A 122 -8.09 -6.02 -0.52
C PHE A 122 -6.71 -5.68 -1.05
N LEU A 123 -6.01 -4.81 -0.32
CA LEU A 123 -4.56 -4.69 -0.42
C LEU A 123 -3.93 -5.40 0.78
N LEU A 124 -3.20 -6.48 0.54
CA LEU A 124 -2.28 -7.06 1.49
C LEU A 124 -0.91 -6.41 1.28
N THR A 125 -0.27 -5.94 2.34
CA THR A 125 1.04 -5.32 2.27
C THR A 125 1.75 -5.49 3.61
N ASP A 126 2.99 -5.04 3.70
CA ASP A 126 3.69 -4.78 4.95
C ASP A 126 3.49 -3.30 5.30
N TRP A 127 4.53 -2.57 5.71
CA TRP A 127 4.44 -1.19 6.19
C TRP A 127 4.48 -0.13 5.07
N SER A 128 4.01 -0.49 3.87
CA SER A 128 4.01 0.40 2.70
C SER A 128 3.02 1.56 2.84
N SER A 129 3.45 2.77 2.44
CA SER A 129 2.56 3.94 2.35
C SER A 129 1.44 3.75 1.33
N THR A 130 1.64 2.85 0.37
CA THR A 130 0.62 2.44 -0.59
C THR A 130 -0.64 1.90 0.08
N ALA A 131 -0.54 1.37 1.32
CA ALA A 131 -1.69 0.96 2.12
C ALA A 131 -2.72 2.10 2.27
N PHE A 132 -2.24 3.30 2.62
CA PHE A 132 -3.10 4.46 2.80
C PHE A 132 -3.58 5.01 1.47
N LEU A 133 -2.71 5.04 0.45
CA LEU A 133 -3.10 5.52 -0.88
C LEU A 133 -4.23 4.66 -1.45
N PHE A 134 -4.09 3.33 -1.41
CA PHE A 134 -5.12 2.39 -1.81
C PHE A 134 -6.42 2.66 -1.06
N SER A 135 -6.42 2.59 0.26
CA SER A 135 -7.66 2.72 1.03
C SER A 135 -8.27 4.12 0.98
N TYR A 136 -7.48 5.18 0.82
CA TYR A 136 -8.00 6.54 0.62
C TYR A 136 -8.63 6.71 -0.76
N ILE A 137 -8.16 6.01 -1.79
CA ILE A 137 -8.79 6.07 -3.11
C ILE A 137 -10.03 5.19 -3.14
N THR A 138 -9.87 3.93 -2.75
CA THR A 138 -10.86 2.87 -3.00
C THR A 138 -11.90 2.74 -1.90
N LEU A 139 -11.61 3.23 -0.69
CA LEU A 139 -12.33 2.95 0.56
C LEU A 139 -12.45 1.45 0.86
N ARG A 140 -11.51 0.65 0.36
CA ARG A 140 -11.43 -0.80 0.58
C ARG A 140 -10.36 -1.13 1.62
N PRO A 141 -10.49 -2.30 2.30
CA PRO A 141 -9.56 -2.72 3.33
C PRO A 141 -8.13 -2.89 2.84
N CYS A 142 -7.18 -2.37 3.63
CA CYS A 142 -5.78 -2.77 3.57
C CYS A 142 -5.42 -3.57 4.82
N ILE A 143 -4.67 -4.65 4.63
CA ILE A 143 -4.24 -5.56 5.68
C ILE A 143 -2.72 -5.55 5.69
N PHE A 144 -2.14 -5.36 6.86
CA PHE A 144 -0.70 -5.36 7.09
C PHE A 144 -0.28 -6.76 7.56
N TYR A 145 0.49 -7.51 6.77
CA TYR A 145 1.07 -8.78 7.19
C TYR A 145 2.51 -8.57 7.63
N MET A 146 2.74 -8.68 8.94
CA MET A 146 3.99 -8.36 9.60
C MET A 146 4.37 -9.45 10.60
N PRO A 147 4.94 -10.57 10.10
CA PRO A 147 5.40 -11.65 10.96
C PRO A 147 6.61 -11.25 11.82
N HIS A 148 7.30 -10.17 11.46
CA HIS A 148 8.35 -9.55 12.26
C HIS A 148 7.85 -8.27 12.95
N PRO A 149 8.33 -7.98 14.18
CA PRO A 149 7.97 -6.76 14.88
C PRO A 149 8.36 -5.52 14.08
N LEU A 150 7.50 -4.50 14.14
CA LEU A 150 7.82 -3.15 13.72
C LEU A 150 8.99 -2.63 14.55
N ASP A 151 10.01 -2.09 13.90
CA ASP A 151 10.89 -1.14 14.58
C ASP A 151 10.17 0.23 14.70
N GLY A 152 10.78 1.19 15.41
CA GLY A 152 10.17 2.51 15.62
C GLY A 152 10.00 3.37 14.36
N THR A 153 10.48 2.92 13.19
CA THR A 153 10.40 3.65 11.92
C THR A 153 9.22 3.21 11.04
N GLN A 154 8.65 2.04 11.35
CA GLN A 154 7.59 1.42 10.57
C GLN A 154 6.21 1.70 11.18
N TYR A 155 5.17 1.70 10.35
CA TYR A 155 3.80 2.00 10.79
C TYR A 155 2.79 1.02 10.22
N THR A 156 1.74 0.75 11.00
CA THR A 156 0.56 0.01 10.57
C THR A 156 -0.69 0.54 11.26
N ILE A 157 -1.85 0.05 10.85
CA ILE A 157 -3.09 0.21 11.60
C ILE A 157 -3.21 -1.02 12.51
N LYS A 158 -3.19 -0.81 13.83
CA LYS A 158 -3.12 -1.87 14.85
C LYS A 158 -4.11 -3.02 14.61
N ASP A 159 -5.38 -2.70 14.40
CA ASP A 159 -6.46 -3.70 14.23
C ASP A 159 -6.59 -4.23 12.79
N LYS A 160 -5.67 -3.82 11.90
CA LYS A 160 -5.54 -4.31 10.52
C LYS A 160 -4.21 -5.02 10.29
N THR A 161 -3.51 -5.40 11.37
CA THR A 161 -2.19 -6.04 11.31
C THR A 161 -2.26 -7.50 11.72
N ALA A 162 -1.86 -8.40 10.82
CA ALA A 162 -1.67 -9.82 11.07
C ALA A 162 -0.19 -10.13 11.29
N LYS A 163 0.15 -10.89 12.34
CA LYS A 163 1.51 -11.37 12.62
C LYS A 163 1.74 -12.83 12.22
N ASN A 164 0.68 -13.52 11.84
CA ASN A 164 0.71 -14.91 11.40
C ASN A 164 -0.55 -15.20 10.59
N PHE A 165 -0.59 -16.37 9.96
CA PHE A 165 -1.70 -16.75 9.09
C PHE A 165 -3.03 -16.93 9.83
N ALA A 166 -3.03 -17.36 11.10
CA ALA A 166 -4.27 -17.44 11.87
C ALA A 166 -4.91 -16.05 12.08
N GLN A 167 -4.09 -15.03 12.34
CA GLN A 167 -4.56 -13.64 12.44
C GLN A 167 -4.99 -13.09 11.08
N LEU A 168 -4.26 -13.42 10.00
CA LEU A 168 -4.66 -13.01 8.64
C LEU A 168 -6.01 -13.61 8.26
N GLN A 169 -6.21 -14.89 8.55
CA GLN A 169 -7.48 -15.58 8.35
C GLN A 169 -8.61 -14.92 9.13
N ALA A 170 -8.40 -14.68 10.42
CA ALA A 170 -9.40 -14.02 11.26
C ALA A 170 -9.77 -12.63 10.74
N ILE A 171 -8.81 -11.85 10.24
CA ILE A 171 -9.11 -10.55 9.61
C ILE A 171 -9.95 -10.72 8.34
N LEU A 172 -9.57 -11.64 7.45
CA LEU A 172 -10.28 -11.85 6.17
C LEU A 172 -11.71 -12.37 6.38
N GLU A 173 -11.94 -13.27 7.34
CA GLU A 173 -13.25 -13.84 7.64
C GLU A 173 -14.21 -12.86 8.32
N ASN A 174 -13.67 -11.91 9.09
CA ASN A 174 -14.47 -10.95 9.86
C ASN A 174 -14.59 -9.56 9.22
N ILE A 175 -14.13 -9.38 7.97
CA ILE A 175 -14.24 -8.07 7.31
C ILE A 175 -15.69 -7.74 6.97
N ASP A 176 -16.14 -6.59 7.45
CA ASP A 176 -17.36 -5.92 7.02
C ASP A 176 -16.98 -4.74 6.12
N PHE A 177 -17.16 -4.91 4.80
CA PHE A 177 -16.84 -3.88 3.80
C PHE A 177 -17.53 -2.53 4.03
N LYS A 178 -18.71 -2.52 4.67
CA LYS A 178 -19.42 -1.26 4.98
C LYS A 178 -18.73 -0.54 6.13
N GLN A 179 -18.33 -1.27 7.17
CA GLN A 179 -17.55 -0.71 8.28
C GLN A 179 -16.18 -0.23 7.80
N GLU A 180 -15.48 -1.02 7.00
CA GLU A 180 -14.18 -0.64 6.41
C GLU A 180 -14.31 0.64 5.59
N LYS A 181 -15.32 0.73 4.73
CA LYS A 181 -15.58 1.93 3.93
C LYS A 181 -15.75 3.17 4.80
N ASN A 182 -16.51 3.07 5.89
CA ASN A 182 -16.71 4.19 6.82
C ASN A 182 -15.42 4.55 7.56
N PHE A 183 -14.68 3.55 8.04
CA PHE A 183 -13.40 3.73 8.71
C PHE A 183 -12.39 4.47 7.81
N TYR A 184 -12.14 3.99 6.59
CA TYR A 184 -11.19 4.62 5.68
C TYR A 184 -11.67 5.96 5.14
N LYS A 185 -12.99 6.16 5.01
CA LYS A 185 -13.55 7.47 4.66
C LYS A 185 -13.23 8.49 5.75
N HIS A 186 -13.50 8.14 7.01
CA HIS A 186 -13.18 9.00 8.15
C HIS A 186 -11.66 9.23 8.28
N LEU A 187 -10.86 8.18 8.13
CA LEU A 187 -9.40 8.29 8.18
C LEU A 187 -8.86 9.21 7.08
N ARG A 188 -9.39 9.12 5.85
CA ARG A 188 -9.03 10.01 4.74
C ARG A 188 -9.42 11.46 5.04
N GLU A 189 -10.66 11.70 5.43
CA GLU A 189 -11.19 13.05 5.66
C GLU A 189 -10.54 13.75 6.85
N SER A 190 -10.05 12.99 7.84
CA SER A 190 -9.33 13.53 9.00
C SER A 190 -7.84 13.80 8.76
N ASN A 191 -7.24 13.16 7.75
CA ASN A 191 -5.79 13.25 7.51
C ASN A 191 -5.40 13.96 6.22
N VAL A 192 -6.30 14.07 5.24
CA VAL A 192 -6.04 14.70 3.94
C VAL A 192 -6.58 16.13 3.95
N TYR A 193 -5.67 17.09 3.82
CA TYR A 193 -6.04 18.50 3.66
C TYR A 193 -6.67 18.76 2.28
N HIS A 194 -7.63 19.69 2.21
CA HIS A 194 -8.31 20.12 0.99
C HIS A 194 -8.69 18.98 0.03
N LEU A 195 -9.23 17.88 0.57
CA LEU A 195 -9.64 16.73 -0.22
C LEU A 195 -10.54 17.16 -1.40
N LYS A 196 -10.19 16.73 -2.62
CA LYS A 196 -10.79 17.09 -3.92
C LYS A 196 -10.55 18.54 -4.37
N LYS A 197 -9.82 19.34 -3.61
CA LYS A 197 -9.49 20.75 -3.87
C LYS A 197 -8.00 21.03 -3.67
N SER A 198 -7.15 20.02 -3.73
CA SER A 198 -5.73 20.17 -3.43
C SER A 198 -5.06 21.09 -4.44
N GLY A 199 -5.45 21.01 -5.72
CA GLY A 199 -4.95 21.91 -6.76
C GLY A 199 -5.28 23.38 -6.50
N GLU A 200 -6.52 23.67 -6.11
CA GLU A 200 -6.95 25.03 -5.74
C GLU A 200 -6.14 25.56 -4.55
N ALA A 201 -5.97 24.74 -3.50
CA ALA A 201 -5.23 25.12 -2.31
C ALA A 201 -3.73 25.35 -2.58
N ILE A 202 -3.13 24.61 -3.52
CA ILE A 202 -1.75 24.86 -3.97
C ILE A 202 -1.67 26.19 -4.70
N LEU A 203 -2.60 26.47 -5.63
CA LEU A 203 -2.61 27.73 -6.38
C LEU A 203 -2.74 28.93 -5.46
N GLU A 204 -3.67 28.89 -4.49
CA GLU A 204 -3.84 29.93 -3.49
C GLU A 204 -2.55 30.17 -2.68
N SER A 205 -1.89 29.08 -2.26
CA SER A 205 -0.63 29.18 -1.51
C SER A 205 0.51 29.76 -2.36
N LEU A 206 0.57 29.46 -3.65
CA LEU A 206 1.55 30.04 -4.57
C LEU A 206 1.30 31.55 -4.76
N GLU A 207 0.05 31.96 -4.89
CA GLU A 207 -0.29 33.38 -4.98
C GLU A 207 0.12 34.15 -3.73
N ASP A 208 -0.09 33.57 -2.55
CA ASP A 208 0.31 34.18 -1.29
C ASP A 208 1.84 34.28 -1.15
N ILE A 209 2.58 33.27 -1.64
CA ILE A 209 4.05 33.34 -1.71
C ILE A 209 4.49 34.49 -2.63
N LEU A 210 3.89 34.60 -3.83
CA LEU A 210 4.22 35.65 -4.79
C LEU A 210 3.88 37.06 -4.27
N LYS A 211 2.86 37.17 -3.41
CA LYS A 211 2.45 38.42 -2.74
C LYS A 211 3.22 38.71 -1.43
N ALA A 212 4.23 37.89 -1.09
CA ALA A 212 4.99 37.98 0.17
C ALA A 212 4.11 37.94 1.44
N LYS A 213 3.02 37.17 1.40
CA LYS A 213 2.07 37.00 2.52
C LYS A 213 2.34 35.78 3.39
N LEU A 214 3.32 34.95 3.02
CA LEU A 214 3.72 33.72 3.70
C LEU A 214 5.18 33.79 4.16
#